data_AF-A0A699UMQ2-F1
#
_entry.id   AF-A0A699UMQ2-F1
#
_cell.length_a   1.000
_cell.length_b   1.000
_cell.length_c   1.000
_cell.angle_alpha   90.00
_cell.angle_beta   90.00
_cell.angle_gamma   90.00
#
_symmetry.space_group_name_H-M   'P 1'
#
loop_
_entity.id
_entity.type
_entity.pdbx_description
1 polymer ?
#
loop_
_entity_poly.entity_id
_entity_poly.type
_entity_poly.pdbx_seq_one_letter_code
_entity_poly.pdbx_strand_id
1 'polypeptide(L)'
;PKQLEGLHELRLLCTNGKLVVAKECYLADAYEPALKLQDRNKLGEFVSPEYKQANDLASEWKSFFMKIGVNENISLVYVTGQKDVTKSVATEYFDVVGQEAQRGHRHPHLVGADNRVRFDKITYCQFAVDYQFSKLFWEQAFAHVNIADVKAHASMPWGYYGSYEHVTNYFHWFLDNQPVFPTSQRTC
;
A
#
# COMPACT_ATOMS: atom_id res chain seq x y z
N PRO A 1 -24.27 7.79 -8.90
CA PRO A 1 -25.31 6.89 -9.46
C PRO A 1 -25.09 5.45 -8.97
N LYS A 2 -26.05 4.88 -8.24
CA LYS A 2 -25.99 3.52 -7.63
C LYS A 2 -25.72 2.38 -8.63
N GLN A 3 -25.80 2.64 -9.94
CA GLN A 3 -25.63 1.65 -11.01
C GLN A 3 -24.17 1.23 -11.26
N LEU A 4 -23.17 2.02 -10.84
CA LEU A 4 -21.75 1.73 -11.11
C LEU A 4 -21.01 1.05 -9.95
N GLU A 5 -21.57 1.05 -8.73
CA GLU A 5 -20.98 0.38 -7.56
C GLU A 5 -20.83 -1.14 -7.76
N GLY A 6 -21.71 -1.75 -8.57
CA GLY A 6 -21.62 -3.16 -8.96
C GLY A 6 -20.43 -3.50 -9.87
N LEU A 7 -19.70 -2.50 -10.38
CA LEU A 7 -18.55 -2.70 -11.27
C LEU A 7 -17.20 -2.69 -10.52
N HIS A 8 -17.19 -2.61 -9.18
CA HIS A 8 -15.95 -2.69 -8.41
C HIS A 8 -15.20 -4.02 -8.57
N GLU A 9 -15.94 -5.08 -8.90
CA GLU A 9 -15.41 -6.43 -9.18
C GLU A 9 -15.09 -6.64 -10.67
N LEU A 10 -15.30 -5.63 -11.53
CA LEU A 10 -14.98 -5.71 -12.95
C LEU A 10 -13.48 -5.90 -13.12
N ARG A 11 -13.08 -6.84 -13.97
CA ARG A 11 -11.67 -7.05 -14.27
C ARG A 11 -11.24 -6.17 -15.44
N LEU A 12 -10.23 -5.33 -15.22
CA LEU A 12 -9.64 -4.43 -16.19
C LEU A 12 -8.30 -4.97 -16.68
N LEU A 13 -8.00 -4.75 -17.95
CA LEU A 13 -6.71 -5.00 -18.55
C LEU A 13 -5.71 -3.99 -17.99
N CYS A 14 -4.61 -4.48 -17.46
CA CYS A 14 -3.51 -3.67 -16.97
C CYS A 14 -2.35 -3.62 -17.99
N THR A 15 -1.44 -2.66 -17.82
CA THR A 15 -0.27 -2.44 -18.69
C THR A 15 0.69 -3.63 -18.75
N ASN A 16 0.59 -4.56 -17.80
CA ASN A 16 1.36 -5.81 -17.78
C ASN A 16 0.64 -6.98 -18.48
N GLY A 17 -0.50 -6.72 -19.16
CA GLY A 17 -1.29 -7.71 -19.89
C GLY A 17 -2.23 -8.55 -19.04
N LYS A 18 -2.30 -8.33 -17.71
CA LYS A 18 -3.19 -9.09 -16.82
C LYS A 18 -4.57 -8.45 -16.68
N LEU A 19 -5.56 -9.28 -16.39
CA LEU A 19 -6.89 -8.84 -15.98
C LEU A 19 -6.99 -8.79 -14.45
N VAL A 20 -7.03 -7.58 -13.88
CA VAL A 20 -7.04 -7.32 -12.44
C VAL A 20 -8.37 -6.66 -12.05
N VAL A 21 -8.87 -6.94 -10.86
CA VAL A 21 -10.12 -6.34 -10.36
C VAL A 21 -9.96 -4.83 -10.22
N ALA A 22 -10.97 -4.05 -10.64
CA ALA A 22 -10.90 -2.60 -10.71
C ALA A 22 -10.42 -1.95 -9.40
N LYS A 23 -10.93 -2.39 -8.26
CA LYS A 23 -10.53 -1.88 -6.92
C LYS A 23 -9.07 -2.13 -6.55
N GLU A 24 -8.41 -3.08 -7.21
CA GLU A 24 -7.01 -3.44 -7.01
C GLU A 24 -6.09 -2.77 -8.05
N CYS A 25 -6.66 -2.17 -9.09
CA CYS A 25 -5.93 -1.44 -10.11
C CYS A 25 -5.55 -0.02 -9.64
N TYR A 26 -4.56 0.54 -10.31
CA TYR A 26 -4.18 1.95 -10.21
C TYR A 26 -4.29 2.62 -11.59
N LEU A 27 -4.60 3.90 -11.65
CA LEU A 27 -4.63 4.64 -12.92
C LEU A 27 -3.22 4.74 -13.54
N ALA A 28 -3.08 4.35 -14.80
CA ALA A 28 -1.87 4.69 -15.57
C ALA A 28 -1.72 6.21 -15.72
N ASP A 29 -0.48 6.68 -15.85
CA ASP A 29 -0.11 8.08 -16.01
C ASP A 29 -0.78 8.72 -17.25
N ALA A 30 -1.14 7.91 -18.25
CA ALA A 30 -1.93 8.31 -19.42
C ALA A 30 -3.34 8.84 -19.08
N TYR A 31 -3.85 8.51 -17.89
CA TYR A 31 -5.12 9.00 -17.33
C TYR A 31 -4.93 10.13 -16.32
N GLU A 32 -3.71 10.65 -16.16
CA GLU A 32 -3.39 11.76 -15.26
C GLU A 32 -3.89 11.56 -13.81
N PRO A 33 -3.41 10.49 -13.11
CA PRO A 33 -3.73 10.29 -11.70
C PRO A 33 -3.21 11.45 -10.85
N ALA A 34 -3.85 11.68 -9.70
CA ALA A 34 -3.37 12.64 -8.71
C ALA A 34 -1.91 12.36 -8.30
N LEU A 35 -1.56 11.08 -8.14
CA LEU A 35 -0.19 10.65 -7.89
C LEU A 35 0.32 9.75 -9.02
N LYS A 36 1.28 10.23 -9.80
CA LYS A 36 1.92 9.47 -10.89
C LYS A 36 2.92 8.47 -10.32
N LEU A 37 2.72 7.18 -10.61
CA LEU A 37 3.46 6.08 -10.00
C LEU A 37 4.20 5.19 -10.99
N GLN A 38 3.90 5.26 -12.30
CA GLN A 38 4.46 4.30 -13.26
C GLN A 38 5.99 4.37 -13.37
N ASP A 39 6.58 5.53 -13.08
CA ASP A 39 8.04 5.67 -13.04
C ASP A 39 8.71 5.00 -11.87
N ARG A 40 8.01 4.87 -10.74
CA ARG A 40 8.57 4.32 -9.50
C ARG A 40 8.13 2.88 -9.24
N ASN A 41 6.92 2.52 -9.66
CA ASN A 41 6.33 1.22 -9.45
C ASN A 41 6.19 0.44 -10.78
N LYS A 42 7.29 0.02 -11.40
CA LYS A 42 7.27 -0.65 -12.72
C LYS A 42 6.47 -1.97 -12.74
N LEU A 43 6.23 -2.58 -11.58
CA LEU A 43 5.47 -3.81 -11.43
C LEU A 43 4.01 -3.58 -11.01
N GLY A 44 3.56 -2.32 -10.95
CA GLY A 44 2.20 -1.96 -10.58
C GLY A 44 1.15 -2.45 -11.56
N GLU A 45 -0.03 -2.72 -11.03
CA GLU A 45 -1.21 -3.12 -11.82
C GLU A 45 -1.93 -1.86 -12.32
N PHE A 46 -1.35 -1.19 -13.33
CA PHE A 46 -1.91 0.04 -13.90
C PHE A 46 -2.91 -0.25 -15.01
N VAL A 47 -4.06 0.43 -15.02
CA VAL A 47 -5.07 0.29 -16.08
C VAL A 47 -4.46 0.61 -17.45
N SER A 48 -4.66 -0.28 -18.41
CA SER A 48 -4.10 -0.16 -19.77
C SER A 48 -4.62 1.09 -20.48
N PRO A 49 -3.75 1.92 -21.09
CA PRO A 49 -4.16 3.04 -21.93
C PRO A 49 -5.02 2.64 -23.14
N GLU A 50 -5.05 1.36 -23.52
CA GLU A 50 -5.77 0.83 -24.69
C GLU A 50 -7.29 1.00 -24.61
N TYR A 51 -7.85 1.22 -23.41
CA TYR A 51 -9.27 1.54 -23.27
C TYR A 51 -9.64 2.87 -23.93
N LYS A 52 -8.68 3.80 -24.02
CA LYS A 52 -8.88 5.14 -24.56
C LYS A 52 -8.63 5.15 -26.08
N GLN A 53 -9.59 5.63 -26.86
CA GLN A 53 -9.42 5.90 -28.28
C GLN A 53 -8.86 7.30 -28.54
N ALA A 54 -8.42 7.57 -29.78
CA ALA A 54 -7.71 8.81 -30.14
C ALA A 54 -8.49 10.10 -29.82
N ASN A 55 -9.83 10.05 -29.92
CA ASN A 55 -10.70 11.20 -29.69
C ASN A 55 -11.25 11.31 -28.26
N ASP A 56 -10.92 10.36 -27.39
CA ASP A 56 -11.46 10.34 -26.04
C ASP A 56 -10.67 11.29 -25.13
N LEU A 57 -11.37 11.91 -24.18
CA LEU A 57 -10.73 12.73 -23.15
C LEU A 57 -10.20 11.85 -22.02
N ALA A 58 -8.95 12.07 -21.62
CA ALA A 58 -8.35 11.34 -20.49
C ALA A 58 -9.15 11.54 -19.19
N SER A 59 -9.71 12.74 -18.99
CA SER A 59 -10.54 13.08 -17.82
C SER A 59 -11.85 12.29 -17.73
N GLU A 60 -12.44 11.91 -18.87
CA GLU A 60 -13.67 11.11 -18.90
C GLU A 60 -13.37 9.67 -18.46
N TRP A 61 -12.31 9.08 -19.00
CA TRP A 61 -11.84 7.76 -18.60
C TRP A 61 -11.38 7.71 -17.15
N LYS A 62 -10.62 8.71 -16.70
CA LYS A 62 -10.27 8.89 -15.29
C LYS A 62 -11.53 8.87 -14.41
N SER A 63 -12.51 9.70 -14.74
CA SER A 63 -13.76 9.80 -13.99
C SER A 63 -14.54 8.47 -13.97
N PHE A 64 -14.53 7.73 -15.08
CA PHE A 64 -15.14 6.41 -15.16
C PHE A 64 -14.43 5.39 -14.26
N PHE A 65 -13.11 5.26 -14.40
CA PHE A 65 -12.30 4.30 -13.64
C PHE A 65 -12.38 4.55 -12.13
N MET A 66 -12.33 5.82 -11.70
CA MET A 66 -12.51 6.16 -10.29
C MET A 66 -13.91 5.78 -9.77
N LYS A 67 -14.96 5.96 -10.57
CA LYS A 67 -16.34 5.57 -10.19
C LYS A 67 -16.51 4.06 -10.02
N ILE A 68 -15.65 3.26 -10.65
CA ILE A 68 -15.64 1.79 -10.50
C ILE A 68 -14.55 1.32 -9.52
N GLY A 69 -13.95 2.22 -8.75
CA GLY A 69 -13.05 1.89 -7.65
C GLY A 69 -11.56 1.82 -7.99
N VAL A 70 -11.15 2.15 -9.22
CA VAL A 70 -9.71 2.22 -9.56
C VAL A 70 -9.04 3.33 -8.74
N ASN A 71 -7.91 3.00 -8.11
CA ASN A 71 -7.16 3.95 -7.30
C ASN A 71 -6.38 4.94 -8.16
N GLU A 72 -6.23 6.15 -7.66
CA GLU A 72 -5.37 7.17 -8.28
C GLU A 72 -4.47 7.91 -7.28
N ASN A 73 -4.52 7.46 -6.02
CA ASN A 73 -3.87 8.09 -4.90
C ASN A 73 -3.52 7.08 -3.81
N ILE A 74 -2.84 7.55 -2.77
CA ILE A 74 -2.53 6.73 -1.60
C ILE A 74 -3.75 6.55 -0.70
N SER A 75 -3.72 5.45 0.06
CA SER A 75 -4.78 5.07 0.98
C SER A 75 -4.20 4.30 2.16
N LEU A 76 -4.87 4.39 3.31
CA LEU A 76 -4.59 3.54 4.45
C LEU A 76 -5.21 2.16 4.21
N VAL A 77 -4.39 1.12 4.27
CA VAL A 77 -4.82 -0.27 4.07
C VAL A 77 -4.38 -1.16 5.22
N TYR A 78 -5.19 -2.16 5.50
CA TYR A 78 -4.87 -3.24 6.41
C TYR A 78 -4.30 -4.42 5.64
N VAL A 79 -3.05 -4.79 5.94
CA VAL A 79 -2.30 -5.81 5.20
C VAL A 79 -2.01 -6.99 6.11
N THR A 80 -2.19 -8.21 5.57
CA THR A 80 -1.59 -9.41 6.17
C THR A 80 -0.33 -9.74 5.41
N GLY A 81 0.82 -9.49 6.03
CA GLY A 81 2.14 -9.76 5.47
C GLY A 81 2.87 -10.91 6.14
N GLN A 82 3.93 -11.35 5.48
CA GLN A 82 4.90 -12.34 5.92
C GLN A 82 6.25 -12.04 5.27
N LYS A 83 7.33 -12.31 6.00
CA LYS A 83 8.71 -12.17 5.55
C LYS A 83 8.93 -12.88 4.21
N ASP A 84 9.68 -12.25 3.31
CA ASP A 84 10.06 -12.71 1.96
C ASP A 84 8.90 -12.97 0.97
N VAL A 85 7.66 -13.03 1.44
CA VAL A 85 6.45 -13.11 0.61
C VAL A 85 5.94 -11.71 0.25
N THR A 86 5.99 -10.77 1.20
CA THR A 86 5.36 -9.46 1.08
C THR A 86 6.32 -8.43 0.51
N LYS A 87 6.55 -8.47 -0.80
CA LYS A 87 7.56 -7.63 -1.49
C LYS A 87 7.43 -6.12 -1.31
N SER A 88 6.27 -5.63 -0.88
CA SER A 88 6.04 -4.19 -0.69
C SER A 88 6.44 -3.69 0.71
N VAL A 89 6.94 -4.56 1.57
CA VAL A 89 7.26 -4.30 2.98
C VAL A 89 8.71 -4.68 3.24
N ALA A 90 9.42 -3.85 4.00
CA ALA A 90 10.80 -4.10 4.38
C ALA A 90 10.92 -5.42 5.16
N THR A 91 11.86 -6.29 4.77
CA THR A 91 12.08 -7.59 5.41
C THR A 91 12.49 -7.41 6.89
N GLU A 92 13.23 -6.35 7.16
CA GLU A 92 13.74 -5.96 8.48
C GLU A 92 12.61 -5.72 9.50
N TYR A 93 11.44 -5.25 9.04
CA TYR A 93 10.28 -5.08 9.91
C TYR A 93 9.89 -6.40 10.57
N PHE A 94 9.83 -7.49 9.80
CA PHE A 94 9.45 -8.82 10.30
C PHE A 94 10.47 -9.35 11.31
N ASP A 95 11.76 -9.08 11.08
CA ASP A 95 12.82 -9.45 12.03
C ASP A 95 12.67 -8.73 13.37
N VAL A 96 12.38 -7.43 13.33
CA VAL A 96 12.16 -6.61 14.53
C VAL A 96 10.95 -7.09 15.32
N VAL A 97 9.78 -7.21 14.67
CA VAL A 97 8.56 -7.62 15.38
C VAL A 97 8.58 -9.09 15.80
N GLY A 98 9.32 -9.95 15.09
CA GLY A 98 9.58 -11.32 15.50
C GLY A 98 10.35 -11.39 16.82
N GLN A 99 11.40 -10.58 16.95
CA GLN A 99 12.14 -10.48 18.21
C GLN A 99 11.32 -9.83 19.32
N GLU A 100 10.52 -8.80 19.00
CA GLU A 100 9.58 -8.18 19.94
C GLU A 100 8.60 -9.22 20.50
N ALA A 101 7.96 -10.00 19.64
CA ALA A 101 7.00 -11.03 20.03
C ALA A 101 7.65 -12.14 20.87
N GLN A 102 8.92 -12.49 20.63
CA GLN A 102 9.61 -13.51 21.42
C GLN A 102 9.94 -13.06 22.84
N ARG A 103 10.11 -11.76 23.08
CA ARG A 103 10.50 -11.23 24.40
C ARG A 103 9.36 -11.39 25.40
N GLY A 104 9.56 -12.28 26.37
CA GLY A 104 8.58 -12.53 27.44
C GLY A 104 7.43 -13.46 27.03
N HIS A 105 7.47 -14.03 25.83
CA HIS A 105 6.47 -14.99 25.39
C HIS A 105 6.66 -16.35 26.07
N ARG A 106 5.56 -16.98 26.49
CA ARG A 106 5.61 -18.30 27.16
C ARG A 106 6.13 -19.41 26.24
N HIS A 107 5.91 -19.27 24.94
CA HIS A 107 6.32 -20.23 23.92
C HIS A 107 7.09 -19.53 22.79
N PRO A 108 8.34 -19.05 23.03
CA PRO A 108 9.06 -18.23 22.05
C PRO A 108 9.29 -18.90 20.70
N HIS A 109 9.27 -20.23 20.64
CA HIS A 109 9.41 -21.01 19.41
C HIS A 109 8.16 -20.98 18.50
N LEU A 110 7.03 -20.44 18.96
CA LEU A 110 5.78 -20.32 18.18
C LEU A 110 5.60 -18.94 17.53
N VAL A 111 6.47 -17.99 17.87
CA VAL A 111 6.47 -16.61 17.38
C VAL A 111 7.85 -16.25 16.85
N GLY A 112 7.90 -15.45 15.79
CA GLY A 112 9.15 -15.10 15.13
C GLY A 112 8.92 -14.35 13.82
N ALA A 113 10.02 -14.07 13.12
CA ALA A 113 9.99 -13.26 11.90
C ALA A 113 9.18 -13.89 10.76
N ASP A 114 9.10 -15.23 10.72
CA ASP A 114 8.38 -15.95 9.68
C ASP A 114 6.87 -16.02 9.92
N ASN A 115 6.39 -15.57 11.08
CA ASN A 115 4.96 -15.50 11.36
C ASN A 115 4.28 -14.47 10.44
N ARG A 116 3.00 -14.72 10.15
CA ARG A 116 2.15 -13.72 9.50
C ARG A 116 1.90 -12.59 10.48
N VAL A 117 1.92 -11.36 9.98
CA VAL A 117 1.61 -10.15 10.76
C VAL A 117 0.52 -9.40 10.04
N ARG A 118 -0.44 -8.89 10.80
CA ARG A 118 -1.51 -8.04 10.30
C ARG A 118 -1.31 -6.62 10.82
N PHE A 119 -1.09 -5.67 9.92
CA PHE A 119 -0.63 -4.31 10.23
C PHE A 119 -1.25 -3.28 9.30
N ASP A 120 -1.18 -2.03 9.70
CA ASP A 120 -1.63 -0.91 8.87
C ASP A 120 -0.46 -0.40 8.02
N LYS A 121 -0.79 0.02 6.80
CA LYS A 121 0.19 0.55 5.84
C LYS A 121 -0.47 1.61 4.99
N ILE A 122 0.25 2.69 4.69
CA ILE A 122 -0.14 3.60 3.61
C ILE A 122 0.40 3.02 2.29
N THR A 123 -0.46 2.87 1.28
CA THR A 123 -0.07 2.32 -0.01
C THR A 123 1.10 3.13 -0.62
N TYR A 124 2.02 2.41 -1.27
CA TYR A 124 3.19 2.99 -1.95
C TYR A 124 4.23 3.71 -1.05
N CYS A 125 4.09 3.66 0.28
CA CYS A 125 5.00 4.32 1.21
C CYS A 125 6.47 3.91 1.02
N GLN A 126 6.75 2.68 0.56
CA GLN A 126 8.12 2.21 0.31
C GLN A 126 8.91 3.06 -0.71
N PHE A 127 8.23 3.85 -1.55
CA PHE A 127 8.88 4.74 -2.51
C PHE A 127 9.20 6.12 -1.91
N ALA A 128 8.73 6.44 -0.70
CA ALA A 128 8.92 7.74 -0.04
C ALA A 128 10.37 8.00 0.44
N VAL A 129 11.28 7.06 0.21
CA VAL A 129 12.73 7.27 0.41
C VAL A 129 13.36 8.16 -0.68
N ASP A 130 12.69 8.33 -1.82
CA ASP A 130 13.11 9.27 -2.85
C ASP A 130 12.61 10.69 -2.53
N TYR A 131 13.51 11.68 -2.53
CA TYR A 131 13.19 13.05 -2.15
C TYR A 131 12.05 13.71 -2.96
N GLN A 132 11.99 13.47 -4.27
CA GLN A 132 10.95 14.08 -5.10
C GLN A 132 9.60 13.42 -4.82
N PHE A 133 9.59 12.09 -4.75
CA PHE A 133 8.38 11.33 -4.47
C PHE A 133 7.89 11.53 -3.03
N SER A 134 8.79 11.61 -2.05
CA SER A 134 8.50 11.83 -0.64
C SER A 134 7.62 13.06 -0.41
N LYS A 135 7.93 14.17 -1.09
CA LYS A 135 7.12 15.40 -1.01
C LYS A 135 5.70 15.16 -1.49
N LEU A 136 5.55 14.59 -2.69
CA LEU A 136 4.24 14.26 -3.25
C LEU A 136 3.50 13.26 -2.35
N PHE A 137 4.17 12.23 -1.87
CA PHE A 137 3.62 11.21 -0.99
C PHE A 137 3.05 11.83 0.29
N TRP A 138 3.82 12.66 1.00
CA TRP A 138 3.34 13.27 2.24
C TRP A 138 2.26 14.32 2.02
N GLU A 139 2.32 15.09 0.94
CA GLU A 139 1.23 15.98 0.53
C GLU A 139 -0.09 15.20 0.38
N GLN A 140 -0.06 14.06 -0.32
CA GLN A 140 -1.23 13.21 -0.47
C GLN A 140 -1.63 12.53 0.86
N ALA A 141 -0.66 12.13 1.68
CA ALA A 141 -0.94 11.45 2.95
C ALA A 141 -1.68 12.35 3.91
N PHE A 142 -1.22 13.59 4.07
CA PHE A 142 -1.88 14.56 4.94
C PHE A 142 -3.24 15.00 4.41
N ALA A 143 -3.45 14.97 3.09
CA ALA A 143 -4.74 15.31 2.49
C ALA A 143 -5.79 14.19 2.57
N HIS A 144 -5.36 12.93 2.52
CA HIS A 144 -6.26 11.79 2.28
C HIS A 144 -6.25 10.71 3.36
N VAL A 145 -5.27 10.71 4.26
CA VAL A 145 -5.16 9.72 5.34
C VAL A 145 -5.38 10.41 6.68
N ASN A 146 -6.38 9.94 7.42
CA ASN A 146 -6.55 10.31 8.81
C ASN A 146 -5.62 9.47 9.68
N ILE A 147 -4.58 10.09 10.24
CA ILE A 147 -3.58 9.41 11.08
C ILE A 147 -4.21 8.80 12.34
N ALA A 148 -5.32 9.35 12.83
CA ALA A 148 -6.02 8.79 13.99
C ALA A 148 -6.60 7.39 13.73
N ASP A 149 -6.75 6.99 12.47
CA ASP A 149 -7.25 5.66 12.10
C ASP A 149 -6.15 4.60 12.08
N VAL A 150 -4.87 4.99 12.20
CA VAL A 150 -3.75 4.05 12.27
C VAL A 150 -3.65 3.48 13.67
N LYS A 151 -3.64 2.14 13.78
CA LYS A 151 -3.55 1.47 15.08
C LYS A 151 -2.14 1.56 15.64
N ALA A 152 -2.05 1.79 16.95
CA ALA A 152 -0.78 1.77 17.67
C ALA A 152 -0.02 0.43 17.53
N HIS A 153 -0.76 -0.69 17.46
CA HIS A 153 -0.18 -2.03 17.41
C HIS A 153 -0.70 -2.83 16.22
N ALA A 154 0.18 -3.65 15.66
CA ALA A 154 -0.15 -4.75 14.77
C ALA A 154 -0.47 -6.02 15.58
N SER A 155 -0.99 -7.02 14.87
CA SER A 155 -1.31 -8.33 15.43
C SER A 155 -0.50 -9.42 14.72
N MET A 156 0.21 -10.24 15.47
CA MET A 156 0.92 -11.42 14.97
C MET A 156 0.20 -12.69 15.44
N PRO A 157 -0.68 -13.29 14.61
CA PRO A 157 -1.28 -14.57 14.94
C PRO A 157 -0.25 -15.67 15.14
N TRP A 158 -0.48 -16.50 16.16
CA TRP A 158 0.34 -17.67 16.46
C TRP A 158 -0.52 -18.80 17.05
N GLY A 159 0.00 -20.03 17.04
CA GLY A 159 -0.67 -21.17 17.67
C GLY A 159 -2.09 -21.45 17.16
N TYR A 160 -2.99 -21.84 18.09
CA TYR A 160 -4.38 -22.20 17.81
C TYR A 160 -5.37 -21.22 18.45
N TYR A 161 -6.65 -21.32 18.08
CA TYR A 161 -7.79 -20.61 18.67
C TYR A 161 -7.70 -19.08 18.67
N GLY A 162 -7.03 -18.50 17.66
CA GLY A 162 -6.96 -17.06 17.51
C GLY A 162 -5.98 -16.39 18.47
N SER A 163 -4.98 -17.11 18.99
CA SER A 163 -3.90 -16.51 19.77
C SER A 163 -3.11 -15.53 18.89
N TYR A 164 -2.71 -14.40 19.45
CA TYR A 164 -1.90 -13.40 18.76
C TYR A 164 -1.04 -12.62 19.76
N GLU A 165 0.08 -12.11 19.27
CA GLU A 165 0.86 -11.10 19.99
C GLU A 165 0.59 -9.71 19.43
N HIS A 166 0.60 -8.72 20.32
CA HIS A 166 0.67 -7.32 19.93
C HIS A 166 2.12 -6.98 19.64
N VAL A 167 2.36 -6.44 18.46
CA VAL A 167 3.70 -5.99 18.04
C VAL A 167 3.63 -4.58 17.46
N THR A 168 4.77 -3.94 17.29
CA THR A 168 4.87 -2.62 16.65
C THR A 168 4.16 -2.62 15.30
N ASN A 169 3.32 -1.61 15.04
CA ASN A 169 2.65 -1.47 13.74
C ASN A 169 3.66 -1.05 12.67
N TYR A 170 3.55 -1.62 11.46
CA TYR A 170 4.42 -1.31 10.33
C TYR A 170 4.49 0.18 10.03
N PHE A 171 3.36 0.91 10.05
CA PHE A 171 3.38 2.34 9.78
C PHE A 171 4.28 3.11 10.77
N HIS A 172 4.18 2.81 12.07
CA HIS A 172 5.02 3.45 13.08
C HIS A 172 6.49 3.04 12.94
N TRP A 173 6.76 1.75 12.76
CA TRP A 173 8.13 1.28 12.51
C TRP A 173 8.74 1.94 11.26
N PHE A 174 7.98 2.06 10.19
CA PHE A 174 8.42 2.66 8.93
C PHE A 174 8.83 4.13 9.11
N LEU A 175 8.07 4.90 9.88
CA LEU A 175 8.41 6.29 10.20
C LEU A 175 9.73 6.41 10.97
N ASP A 176 9.97 5.51 11.92
CA ASP A 176 11.13 5.58 12.81
C ASP A 176 12.41 5.00 12.18
N ASN A 177 12.27 4.12 11.18
CA ASN A 177 13.38 3.31 10.67
C ASN A 177 13.73 3.59 9.20
N GLN A 178 12.94 4.38 8.48
CA GLN A 178 13.20 4.69 7.07
C GLN A 178 13.39 6.19 6.86
N PRO A 179 14.37 6.60 6.03
CA PRO A 179 14.59 8.01 5.69
C PRO A 179 13.49 8.44 4.72
N VAL A 180 12.35 8.87 5.24
CA VAL A 180 11.13 9.07 4.43
C VAL A 180 10.63 10.51 4.44
N PHE A 181 11.21 11.39 5.25
CA PHE A 181 10.81 12.79 5.33
C PHE A 181 11.79 13.67 4.55
N PRO A 182 11.30 14.49 3.59
CA PRO A 182 12.17 15.27 2.74
C PRO A 182 12.75 16.45 3.53
N THR A 183 14.07 16.62 3.48
CA THR A 183 14.78 17.67 4.21
C THR A 183 15.15 18.85 3.29
N SER A 184 15.53 19.98 3.89
CA SER A 184 16.04 21.14 3.15
C SER A 184 17.33 20.85 2.37
N GLN A 185 18.06 19.78 2.72
CA GLN A 185 19.27 19.32 2.03
C GLN A 185 18.99 18.49 0.77
N ARG A 186 17.72 18.34 0.37
CA ARG A 186 17.28 17.52 -0.78
C ARG A 186 17.56 16.03 -0.63
N THR A 187 17.59 15.56 0.61
CA THR A 187 17.64 14.15 0.98
C THR A 187 16.36 13.78 1.71
N CYS A 188 16.13 12.49 1.89
CA CYS A 188 15.25 11.99 2.93
C CYS A 188 16.09 11.42 4.09
#